data_AF-A0A4V3K6E0-F1
#
_entry.id   AF-A0A4V3K6E0-F1
#
_cell.length_a   1.000
_cell.length_b   1.000
_cell.length_c   1.000
_cell.angle_alpha   90.00
_cell.angle_beta   90.00
_cell.angle_gamma   90.00
#
_symmetry.space_group_name_H-M   'P 1'
#
loop_
_entity.id
_entity.type
_entity.pdbx_description
1 polymer ?
#
loop_
_entity_poly.entity_id
_entity_poly.type
_entity_poly.pdbx_seq_one_letter_code
_entity_poly.pdbx_strand_id
1 'polypeptide(L)'
;GLGPRLNLILANGSDKAGDGNKDARKNLNDHGIATIDRMLKSKGLGHNKFVVVSEGGEPKMVWTGSTNWSTTGLCTQVNNGLLIEDAAVAQHYHKHW
;
A
#
# COMPACT_ATOMS: atom_id res chain seq x y z
N GLY A 1 12.18 12.01 -5.95
CA GLY A 1 11.04 11.08 -5.73
C GLY A 1 11.47 9.86 -4.94
N LEU A 2 10.54 8.98 -4.56
CA LEU A 2 10.88 7.74 -3.85
C LEU A 2 11.58 6.71 -4.76
N GLY A 3 11.26 6.69 -6.07
CA GLY A 3 12.03 5.95 -7.08
C GLY A 3 12.32 4.49 -6.68
N PRO A 4 13.56 3.99 -6.81
CA PRO A 4 13.95 2.63 -6.42
C PRO A 4 13.77 2.31 -4.93
N ARG A 5 13.51 3.30 -4.06
CA ARG A 5 13.27 3.10 -2.63
C ARG A 5 11.81 2.76 -2.32
N LEU A 6 10.90 2.89 -3.30
CA LEU A 6 9.51 2.51 -3.15
C LEU A 6 9.31 1.09 -3.64
N ASN A 7 8.92 0.21 -2.72
CA ASN A 7 8.40 -1.11 -3.04
C ASN A 7 6.90 -1.11 -2.79
N LEU A 8 6.10 -1.45 -3.82
CA LEU A 8 4.65 -1.31 -3.74
C LEU A 8 3.95 -2.64 -4.04
N ILE A 9 3.22 -3.18 -3.06
CA ILE A 9 2.20 -4.18 -3.34
C ILE A 9 0.91 -3.46 -3.73
N LEU A 10 0.40 -3.75 -4.93
CA LEU A 10 -0.84 -3.17 -5.42
C LEU A 10 -1.80 -4.29 -5.82
N ALA A 11 -2.87 -4.44 -5.06
CA ALA A 11 -3.93 -5.41 -5.34
C ALA A 11 -4.89 -4.90 -6.43
N ASN A 12 -5.75 -5.80 -6.92
CA ASN A 12 -6.91 -5.38 -7.69
C ASN A 12 -7.81 -4.45 -6.86
N GLY A 13 -8.41 -3.47 -7.54
CA GLY A 13 -9.34 -2.52 -6.94
C GLY A 13 -10.64 -3.16 -6.47
N SER A 14 -11.52 -2.37 -5.86
CA SER A 14 -12.84 -2.81 -5.39
C SER A 14 -13.87 -3.02 -6.51
N ASP A 15 -13.44 -2.92 -7.75
CA ASP A 15 -14.28 -2.99 -8.93
C ASP A 15 -14.72 -4.43 -9.20
N LYS A 16 -15.97 -4.58 -9.65
CA LYS A 16 -16.53 -5.89 -10.00
C LYS A 16 -16.05 -6.41 -11.36
N ALA A 17 -15.28 -5.59 -12.10
CA ALA A 17 -14.97 -5.81 -13.52
C ALA A 17 -13.51 -6.18 -13.79
N GLY A 18 -12.64 -6.28 -12.79
CA GLY A 18 -11.27 -6.75 -12.97
C GLY A 18 -10.25 -6.07 -12.05
N ASP A 19 -9.29 -5.37 -12.65
CA ASP A 19 -8.27 -4.59 -11.94
C ASP A 19 -8.53 -3.09 -12.09
N GLY A 20 -9.26 -2.50 -11.15
CA GLY A 20 -9.50 -1.07 -11.10
C GLY A 20 -8.25 -0.23 -10.88
N ASN A 21 -7.12 -0.84 -10.53
CA ASN A 21 -5.82 -0.20 -10.38
C ASN A 21 -4.92 -0.39 -11.61
N LYS A 22 -5.39 -1.00 -12.70
CA LYS A 22 -4.59 -1.31 -13.90
C LYS A 22 -3.86 -0.08 -14.46
N ASP A 23 -4.57 1.04 -14.62
CA ASP A 23 -3.99 2.25 -15.20
C ASP A 23 -2.97 2.90 -14.25
N ALA A 24 -3.26 2.88 -12.94
CA ALA A 24 -2.33 3.35 -11.93
C ALA A 24 -1.04 2.50 -11.91
N ARG A 25 -1.18 1.17 -11.98
CA ARG A 25 -0.07 0.23 -12.08
C ARG A 25 0.78 0.48 -13.33
N LYS A 26 0.13 0.66 -14.49
CA LYS A 26 0.83 0.98 -15.73
C LYS A 26 1.61 2.28 -15.59
N ASN A 27 0.99 3.33 -15.06
CA ASN A 27 1.66 4.62 -14.85
C ASN A 27 2.88 4.49 -13.92
N LEU A 28 2.78 3.72 -12.83
CA LEU A 28 3.90 3.47 -11.91
C LEU A 28 5.06 2.75 -12.62
N ASN A 29 4.75 1.68 -13.36
CA ASN A 29 5.74 0.88 -14.06
C ASN A 29 6.42 1.67 -15.19
N ASP A 30 5.66 2.47 -15.96
CA ASP A 30 6.19 3.36 -17.01
C ASP A 30 7.19 4.39 -16.44
N HIS A 31 7.07 4.74 -15.15
CA HIS A 31 7.96 5.65 -14.43
C HIS A 31 9.00 4.91 -13.55
N GLY A 32 9.20 3.61 -13.77
CA GLY A 32 10.25 2.82 -13.11
C GLY A 32 9.99 2.49 -11.64
N ILE A 33 8.75 2.59 -11.17
CA ILE A 33 8.35 2.14 -9.83
C ILE A 33 7.84 0.71 -9.95
N ALA A 34 8.59 -0.25 -9.43
CA ALA A 34 8.19 -1.64 -9.46
C ALA A 34 6.96 -1.92 -8.58
N THR A 35 5.96 -2.59 -9.14
CA THR A 35 4.81 -3.10 -8.39
C THR A 35 4.88 -4.62 -8.22
N ILE A 36 4.46 -5.10 -7.06
CA ILE A 36 4.11 -6.50 -6.82
C ILE A 36 2.58 -6.60 -6.94
N ASP A 37 2.14 -7.43 -7.88
CA ASP A 37 0.72 -7.52 -8.24
C ASP A 37 0.02 -8.57 -7.37
N ARG A 38 -0.78 -8.11 -6.40
CA ARG A 38 -1.57 -9.00 -5.53
C ARG A 38 -2.99 -9.18 -6.06
N MET A 39 -3.12 -9.95 -7.14
CA MET A 39 -4.39 -10.16 -7.83
C MET A 39 -5.25 -11.23 -7.14
N LEU A 40 -6.35 -10.82 -6.52
CA LEU A 40 -7.27 -11.73 -5.85
C LEU A 40 -8.39 -12.16 -6.82
N LYS A 41 -8.58 -13.48 -6.96
CA LYS A 41 -9.63 -14.08 -7.81
C LYS A 41 -10.99 -14.22 -7.11
N SER A 42 -11.03 -14.09 -5.79
CA SER A 42 -12.27 -14.18 -5.01
C SER A 42 -12.94 -12.80 -4.89
N LYS A 43 -14.18 -12.75 -4.38
CA LYS A 43 -14.86 -11.47 -4.07
C LYS A 43 -14.13 -10.62 -3.00
N GLY A 44 -13.08 -11.16 -2.37
CA GLY A 44 -12.28 -10.45 -1.37
C GLY A 44 -11.27 -9.52 -2.03
N LEU A 45 -11.11 -8.33 -1.47
CA LEU A 45 -10.17 -7.30 -1.93
C LEU A 45 -8.89 -7.34 -1.09
N GLY A 46 -7.78 -6.86 -1.65
CA GLY A 46 -6.56 -6.61 -0.89
C GLY A 46 -6.84 -5.50 0.11
N HIS A 47 -7.16 -5.85 1.36
CA HIS A 47 -7.78 -4.90 2.29
C HIS A 47 -6.84 -4.34 3.35
N ASN A 48 -5.54 -4.64 3.27
CA ASN A 48 -4.53 -4.07 4.16
C ASN A 48 -4.05 -2.73 3.60
N LYS A 49 -4.01 -1.71 4.45
CA LYS A 49 -3.51 -0.37 4.10
C LYS A 49 -2.41 -0.04 5.08
N PHE A 50 -1.17 -0.15 4.63
CA PHE A 50 -0.04 0.23 5.45
C PHE A 50 1.14 0.68 4.60
N VAL A 51 2.02 1.47 5.21
CA VAL A 51 3.32 1.87 4.67
C VAL A 51 4.35 1.66 5.76
N VAL A 52 5.35 0.83 5.50
CA VAL A 52 6.52 0.69 6.36
C VAL A 52 7.58 1.67 5.89
N VAL A 53 8.12 2.47 6.80
CA VAL A 53 9.26 3.35 6.53
C VAL A 53 10.50 2.72 7.14
N SER A 54 11.51 2.52 6.30
CA SER A 54 12.79 1.94 6.70
C SER A 54 13.93 2.95 6.52
N GLU A 55 14.90 2.90 7.42
CA GLU A 55 16.13 3.69 7.37
C GLU A 55 17.33 2.74 7.33
N GLY A 56 18.20 2.86 6.32
CA GLY A 56 19.31 1.93 6.13
C GLY A 56 18.90 0.48 5.89
N GLY A 57 17.64 0.25 5.47
CA GLY A 57 17.05 -1.10 5.31
C GLY A 57 16.29 -1.59 6.54
N GLU A 58 16.41 -0.93 7.68
CA GLU A 58 15.78 -1.33 8.93
C GLU A 58 14.41 -0.66 9.13
N PRO A 59 13.30 -1.40 9.32
CA PRO A 59 11.98 -0.83 9.62
C PRO A 59 11.99 0.01 10.89
N LYS A 60 11.48 1.25 10.82
CA LYS A 60 11.45 2.20 11.95
C LYS A 60 10.05 2.54 12.42
N MET A 61 9.14 2.68 11.47
CA MET A 61 7.77 3.09 11.76
C MET A 61 6.82 2.52 10.72
N VAL A 62 5.54 2.47 11.09
CA VAL A 62 4.47 2.05 10.20
C VAL A 62 3.32 3.03 10.27
N TRP A 63 2.83 3.42 9.09
CA TRP A 63 1.50 3.97 8.93
C TRP A 63 0.54 2.82 8.65
N THR A 64 -0.54 2.71 9.41
CA THR A 64 -1.57 1.68 9.23
C THR A 64 -2.95 2.23 9.59
N GLY A 65 -3.99 1.39 9.53
CA GLY A 65 -5.34 1.72 9.93
C GLY A 65 -6.38 1.41 8.86
N SER A 66 -7.50 2.13 8.88
CA SER A 66 -8.57 1.95 7.90
C SER A 66 -8.38 2.82 6.64
N THR A 67 -7.44 3.78 6.68
CA THR A 67 -7.26 4.79 5.65
C THR A 67 -6.92 4.23 4.27
N ASN A 68 -7.84 4.41 3.33
CA ASN A 68 -7.58 4.21 1.91
C ASN A 68 -6.70 5.35 1.37
N TRP A 69 -5.60 5.01 0.71
CA TRP A 69 -4.65 5.97 0.12
C TRP A 69 -5.13 6.47 -1.26
N SER A 70 -6.30 7.11 -1.29
CA SER A 70 -6.89 7.72 -2.48
C SER A 70 -7.52 9.06 -2.12
N THR A 71 -7.76 9.93 -3.11
CA THR A 71 -8.42 11.22 -2.88
C THR A 71 -9.77 11.05 -2.19
N THR A 72 -10.57 10.07 -2.60
CA THR A 72 -11.85 9.77 -1.93
C THR A 72 -11.66 9.20 -0.53
N GLY A 73 -10.66 8.32 -0.34
CA GLY A 73 -10.31 7.78 0.98
C GLY A 73 -9.91 8.85 1.99
N LEU A 74 -9.22 9.90 1.54
CA LEU A 74 -8.74 10.99 2.38
C LEU A 74 -9.77 12.11 2.56
N CYS A 75 -10.61 12.38 1.56
CA CYS A 75 -11.48 13.56 1.55
C CYS A 75 -12.96 13.26 1.83
N THR A 76 -13.41 12.01 1.72
CA THR A 76 -14.85 11.69 1.81
C THR A 76 -15.19 10.53 2.75
N GLN A 77 -14.21 9.78 3.23
CA GLN A 77 -14.42 8.63 4.11
C GLN A 77 -13.99 8.96 5.54
N VAL A 78 -14.74 8.44 6.51
CA VAL A 78 -14.32 8.45 7.91
C VAL A 78 -13.31 7.33 8.10
N ASN A 79 -12.04 7.70 8.17
CA ASN A 79 -10.92 6.78 8.31
C ASN A 79 -10.04 7.15 9.50
N ASN A 80 -9.41 6.14 10.10
CA ASN A 80 -8.35 6.33 11.08
C ASN A 80 -7.01 5.94 10.44
N GLY A 81 -6.08 6.89 10.44
CA GLY A 81 -4.67 6.64 10.16
C GLY A 81 -3.90 6.65 11.48
N LEU A 82 -3.08 5.62 11.69
CA LEU A 82 -2.23 5.51 12.86
C LEU A 82 -0.77 5.47 12.41
N LEU A 83 0.01 6.41 12.92
CA LEU A 83 1.47 6.35 12.90
C LEU A 83 1.94 5.66 14.18
N ILE A 84 2.71 4.59 14.02
CA ILE A 84 3.37 3.90 15.13
C ILE A 84 4.87 4.00 14.90
N GLU A 85 5.54 4.79 15.75
CA GLU A 85 7.00 4.96 15.77
C GLU A 85 7.64 3.93 16.69
N ASP A 86 7.48 2.66 16.35
CA ASP A 86 8.06 1.53 17.06
C ASP A 86 8.64 0.52 16.07
N ALA A 87 9.93 0.22 16.23
CA ALA A 87 10.67 -0.64 15.30
C ALA A 87 10.18 -2.10 15.33
N ALA A 88 9.76 -2.62 16.50
CA ALA A 88 9.26 -3.98 16.61
C ALA A 88 7.91 -4.12 15.89
N VAL A 89 7.01 -3.15 16.07
CA VAL A 89 5.73 -3.12 15.35
C VAL A 89 5.98 -2.95 13.84
N ALA A 90 6.84 -2.03 13.42
CA ALA A 90 7.20 -1.86 12.01
C ALA A 90 7.77 -3.14 11.39
N GLN A 91 8.61 -3.88 12.13
CA GLN A 91 9.17 -5.16 11.69
C GLN A 91 8.08 -6.22 11.45
N HIS A 92 7.01 -6.26 12.27
CA HIS A 92 5.90 -7.18 12.05
C HIS A 92 5.20 -6.90 10.72
N TYR A 93 4.95 -5.64 10.38
CA TYR A 93 4.38 -5.26 9.09
C TYR A 93 5.36 -5.51 7.93
N HIS A 94 6.65 -5.26 8.13
CA HIS A 94 7.68 -5.54 7.12
C HIS A 94 7.82 -7.03 6.82
N LYS A 95 7.58 -7.93 7.78
CA LYS A 95 7.57 -9.39 7.52
C LYS A 95 6.31 -9.87 6.81
N HIS A 96 5.23 -9.08 6.87
CA HIS A 96 3.99 -9.35 6.15
C HIS A 96 4.02 -8.85 4.70
N TRP A 97 5.02 -7.99 4.39
CA TRP A 97 5.40 -7.61 3.03
C TRP A 97 5.99 -8.82 2.29
#